data_AF-A0A368EK79-F1
#
_entry.id   AF-A0A368EK79-F1
#
_cell.length_a   1.000
_cell.length_b   1.000
_cell.length_c   1.000
_cell.angle_alpha   90.00
_cell.angle_beta   90.00
_cell.angle_gamma   90.00
#
_symmetry.space_group_name_H-M   'P 1'
#
loop_
_entity.id
_entity.type
_entity.pdbx_description
1 polymer ?
#
loop_
_entity_poly.entity_id
_entity_poly.type
_entity_poly.pdbx_seq_one_letter_code
_entity_poly.pdbx_strand_id
1 'polypeptide(L)'
;MFKLKTIIITVLATMIFAKISSAGHHQMTMMYGGEFTNMNIVANGDHMSVSGAFIGTNRMTMENGDVIQTNFMCPALFINGDGNGTCKMKDAKSEDFWVLVWHCGVDGQCKGDAVNGTGRFEGVTGKMSWWNDSGWGEGSGTFIMK
;
A
#
# COMPACT_ATOMS: atom_id res chain seq x y z
N MET A 1 18.29 -27.86 -42.70
CA MET A 1 18.33 -26.46 -42.20
C MET A 1 16.99 -25.89 -41.73
N PHE A 2 15.84 -26.28 -42.30
CA PHE A 2 14.53 -25.71 -41.88
C PHE A 2 14.11 -26.05 -40.44
N LYS A 3 14.29 -27.31 -39.99
CA LYS A 3 13.85 -27.75 -38.65
C LYS A 3 14.54 -27.04 -37.48
N LEU A 4 15.81 -26.68 -37.61
CA LEU A 4 16.58 -26.02 -36.54
C LEU A 4 16.14 -24.56 -36.35
N LYS A 5 15.83 -23.84 -37.44
CA LYS A 5 15.32 -22.46 -37.37
C LYS A 5 13.95 -22.39 -36.70
N THR A 6 13.06 -23.33 -36.99
CA THR A 6 11.73 -23.39 -36.37
C THR A 6 11.84 -23.69 -34.87
N ILE A 7 12.68 -24.64 -34.45
CA ILE A 7 12.91 -24.96 -33.03
C ILE A 7 13.44 -23.74 -32.26
N ILE A 8 14.43 -23.02 -32.83
CA ILE A 8 14.99 -21.83 -32.20
C ILE A 8 13.92 -20.74 -32.03
N ILE A 9 13.09 -20.50 -33.05
CA ILE A 9 12.01 -19.50 -32.98
C ILE A 9 10.95 -19.89 -31.95
N THR A 10 10.56 -21.17 -31.89
CA THR A 10 9.58 -21.64 -30.90
C THR A 10 10.12 -21.54 -29.48
N VAL A 11 11.39 -21.88 -29.26
CA VAL A 11 12.07 -21.76 -27.97
C VAL A 11 12.27 -20.30 -27.54
N LEU A 12 12.59 -19.40 -28.48
CA LEU A 12 12.70 -17.97 -28.21
C LEU A 12 11.33 -17.36 -27.89
N ALA A 13 10.29 -17.76 -28.64
CA ALA A 13 8.92 -17.32 -28.39
C ALA A 13 8.41 -17.82 -27.03
N THR A 14 8.62 -19.09 -26.66
CA THR A 14 8.22 -19.60 -25.34
C THR A 14 8.99 -18.93 -24.20
N MET A 15 10.27 -18.61 -24.37
CA MET A 15 11.03 -17.83 -23.38
C MET A 15 10.53 -16.39 -23.23
N ILE A 16 10.10 -15.75 -24.31
CA ILE A 16 9.51 -14.40 -24.26
C ILE A 16 8.13 -14.45 -23.60
N PHE A 17 7.29 -15.45 -23.90
CA PHE A 17 6.00 -15.64 -23.24
C PHE A 17 6.12 -16.04 -21.76
N ALA A 18 7.14 -16.82 -21.39
CA ALA A 18 7.43 -17.18 -20.00
C ALA A 18 7.91 -15.97 -19.18
N LYS A 19 8.55 -14.96 -19.79
CA LYS A 19 8.88 -13.69 -19.12
C LYS A 19 7.69 -12.75 -18.94
N ILE A 20 6.61 -12.96 -19.70
CA ILE A 20 5.44 -12.06 -19.70
C ILE A 20 4.30 -12.61 -18.82
N SER A 21 4.34 -13.89 -18.43
CA SER A 21 3.23 -14.53 -17.70
C SER A 21 3.63 -15.13 -16.34
N SER A 22 3.37 -14.32 -15.32
CA SER A 22 3.02 -14.68 -13.94
C SER A 22 4.11 -15.09 -12.94
N ALA A 23 3.92 -14.57 -11.72
CA ALA A 23 4.43 -15.01 -10.42
C ALA A 23 5.80 -14.46 -9.96
N GLY A 24 5.78 -13.30 -9.29
CA GLY A 24 6.90 -12.86 -8.44
C GLY A 24 7.12 -11.35 -8.28
N HIS A 25 6.11 -10.47 -8.42
CA HIS A 25 6.30 -9.02 -8.27
C HIS A 25 5.22 -8.36 -7.41
N HIS A 26 4.71 -9.06 -6.41
CA HIS A 26 3.66 -8.54 -5.55
C HIS A 26 4.21 -8.08 -4.22
N GLN A 27 5.40 -8.53 -3.82
CA GLN A 27 5.98 -8.06 -2.57
C GLN A 27 6.34 -6.58 -2.69
N MET A 28 6.14 -5.88 -1.58
CA MET A 28 6.50 -4.49 -1.46
C MET A 28 6.98 -4.20 -0.04
N THR A 29 7.88 -3.24 0.06
CA THR A 29 8.16 -2.54 1.32
C THR A 29 7.56 -1.16 1.23
N MET A 30 7.17 -0.61 2.38
CA MET A 30 6.71 0.76 2.47
C MET A 30 7.36 1.50 3.61
N MET A 31 7.63 2.78 3.35
CA MET A 31 7.96 3.76 4.37
C MET A 31 6.89 4.84 4.31
N TYR A 32 6.38 5.27 5.46
CA TYR A 32 5.44 6.37 5.53
C TYR A 32 5.83 7.37 6.60
N GLY A 33 5.35 8.60 6.41
CA GLY A 33 5.55 9.69 7.34
C GLY A 33 4.46 10.73 7.18
N GLY A 34 4.01 11.32 8.28
CA GLY A 34 2.95 12.31 8.27
C GLY A 34 2.65 12.89 9.63
N GLU A 35 1.61 13.72 9.67
CA GLU A 35 1.14 14.39 10.88
C GLU A 35 -0.37 14.23 11.04
N PHE A 36 -0.82 14.16 12.29
CA PHE A 36 -2.23 14.21 12.62
C PHE A 36 -2.73 15.66 12.64
N THR A 37 -3.80 15.91 11.91
CA THR A 37 -4.41 17.24 11.76
C THR A 37 -5.88 17.17 12.13
N ASN A 38 -6.44 18.34 12.48
CA ASN A 38 -7.86 18.48 12.85
C ASN A 38 -8.28 17.50 13.96
N MET A 39 -7.42 17.36 14.97
CA MET A 39 -7.64 16.42 16.06
C MET A 39 -8.78 16.87 16.97
N ASN A 40 -9.65 15.94 17.31
CA ASN A 40 -10.58 16.05 18.43
C ASN A 40 -10.28 14.94 19.42
N ILE A 41 -10.02 15.32 20.67
CA ILE A 41 -9.63 14.42 21.75
C ILE A 41 -10.72 14.47 22.83
N VAL A 42 -11.25 13.31 23.16
CA VAL A 42 -12.20 13.13 24.27
C VAL A 42 -11.57 12.21 25.29
N ALA A 43 -11.42 12.68 26.51
CA ALA A 43 -10.89 11.88 27.62
C ALA A 43 -11.82 11.98 28.85
N ASN A 44 -12.22 10.84 29.40
CA ASN A 44 -13.04 10.76 30.62
C ASN A 44 -12.79 9.44 31.36
N GLY A 45 -12.16 9.49 32.53
CA GLY A 45 -11.72 8.29 33.26
C GLY A 45 -10.77 7.45 32.41
N ASP A 46 -11.08 6.16 32.27
CA ASP A 46 -10.31 5.19 31.47
C ASP A 46 -10.66 5.23 29.96
N HIS A 47 -11.51 6.17 29.54
CA HIS A 47 -11.86 6.36 28.14
C HIS A 47 -11.02 7.49 27.52
N MET A 48 -10.37 7.18 26.41
CA MET A 48 -9.72 8.13 25.52
C MET A 48 -10.14 7.84 24.08
N SER A 49 -10.58 8.86 23.36
CA SER A 49 -10.86 8.80 21.93
C SER A 49 -10.11 9.93 21.22
N VAL A 50 -9.48 9.60 20.09
CA VAL A 50 -8.82 10.57 19.20
C VAL A 50 -9.39 10.39 17.81
N SER A 51 -9.93 11.46 17.24
CA SER A 51 -10.39 11.48 15.85
C SER A 51 -9.70 12.61 15.09
N GLY A 52 -9.44 12.41 13.80
CA GLY A 52 -8.78 13.42 12.98
C GLY A 52 -8.40 12.88 11.61
N ALA A 53 -7.48 13.56 10.94
CA ALA A 53 -6.93 13.13 9.66
C ALA A 53 -5.40 13.05 9.74
N PHE A 54 -4.86 11.86 9.45
CA PHE A 54 -3.42 11.67 9.26
C PHE A 54 -3.04 12.00 7.81
N ILE A 55 -2.21 13.00 7.62
CA ILE A 55 -1.82 13.51 6.30
C ILE A 55 -0.32 13.35 6.15
N GLY A 56 0.11 12.81 5.01
CA GLY A 56 1.53 12.52 4.83
C GLY A 56 1.90 11.96 3.47
N THR A 57 3.05 11.31 3.44
CA THR A 57 3.61 10.69 2.24
C THR A 57 4.02 9.25 2.51
N ASN A 58 3.85 8.42 1.50
CA ASN A 58 4.21 7.02 1.53
C ASN A 58 5.06 6.69 0.30
N ARG A 59 6.11 5.89 0.49
CA ARG A 59 6.98 5.38 -0.57
C ARG A 59 6.95 3.87 -0.54
N MET A 60 6.36 3.28 -1.56
CA MET A 60 6.32 1.84 -1.79
C MET A 60 7.45 1.46 -2.74
N THR A 61 8.29 0.50 -2.33
CA THR A 61 9.28 -0.12 -3.22
C THR A 61 8.79 -1.53 -3.53
N MET A 62 8.47 -1.75 -4.81
CA MET A 62 8.03 -3.04 -5.32
C MET A 62 9.22 -3.99 -5.46
N GLU A 63 8.95 -5.29 -5.45
CA GLU A 63 9.96 -6.35 -5.62
C GLU A 63 10.76 -6.21 -6.93
N ASN A 64 10.15 -5.70 -8.00
CA ASN A 64 10.83 -5.43 -9.27
C ASN A 64 11.69 -4.14 -9.27
N GLY A 65 11.76 -3.43 -8.15
CA GLY A 65 12.48 -2.17 -7.99
C GLY A 65 11.67 -0.91 -8.33
N ASP A 66 10.44 -1.05 -8.82
CA ASP A 66 9.58 0.09 -9.08
C ASP A 66 9.25 0.84 -7.78
N VAL A 67 9.25 2.16 -7.86
CA VAL A 67 8.92 3.01 -6.71
C VAL A 67 7.64 3.77 -6.99
N ILE A 68 6.66 3.58 -6.12
CA ILE A 68 5.39 4.30 -6.12
C ILE A 68 5.43 5.24 -4.91
N GLN A 69 5.33 6.53 -5.18
CA GLN A 69 5.23 7.54 -4.13
C GLN A 69 3.81 8.10 -4.13
N THR A 70 3.17 8.09 -2.96
CA THR A 70 1.83 8.64 -2.79
C THR A 70 1.78 9.68 -1.69
N ASN A 71 0.99 10.73 -1.91
CA ASN A 71 0.53 11.61 -0.84
C ASN A 71 -0.79 11.06 -0.32
N PHE A 72 -0.95 10.97 1.00
CA PHE A 72 -2.13 10.39 1.60
C PHE A 72 -2.85 11.32 2.57
N MET A 73 -4.15 11.08 2.70
CA MET A 73 -4.99 11.59 3.76
C MET A 73 -5.84 10.46 4.29
N CYS A 74 -5.76 10.21 5.59
CA CYS A 74 -6.44 9.14 6.29
C CYS A 74 -7.30 9.71 7.43
N PRO A 75 -8.62 9.88 7.24
CA PRO A 75 -9.54 9.95 8.36
C PRO A 75 -9.33 8.75 9.28
N ALA A 76 -9.18 9.01 10.57
CA ALA A 76 -8.86 8.00 11.56
C ALA A 76 -9.64 8.23 12.86
N LEU A 77 -9.97 7.13 13.52
CA LEU A 77 -10.53 7.09 14.87
C LEU A 77 -9.73 6.09 15.70
N PHE A 78 -9.25 6.54 16.85
CA PHE A 78 -8.64 5.72 17.88
C PHE A 78 -9.50 5.76 19.14
N ILE A 79 -9.77 4.61 19.73
CA ILE A 79 -10.44 4.45 21.01
C ILE A 79 -9.54 3.59 21.90
N ASN A 80 -9.07 4.16 23.00
CA ASN A 80 -8.19 3.50 23.97
C ASN A 80 -6.94 2.84 23.33
N GLY A 81 -6.41 3.48 22.28
CA GLY A 81 -5.21 3.02 21.56
C GLY A 81 -5.48 2.08 20.38
N ASP A 82 -6.65 1.46 20.28
CA ASP A 82 -7.08 0.71 19.10
C ASP A 82 -7.65 1.69 18.07
N GLY A 83 -7.25 1.58 16.80
CA GLY A 83 -7.68 2.54 15.80
C GLY A 83 -7.86 1.96 14.42
N ASN A 84 -8.67 2.65 13.63
CA ASN A 84 -8.91 2.29 12.24
C ASN A 84 -9.14 3.52 11.38
N GLY A 85 -9.11 3.32 10.08
CA GLY A 85 -9.37 4.38 9.13
C GLY A 85 -9.35 3.92 7.69
N THR A 86 -9.51 4.90 6.80
CA THR A 86 -9.41 4.70 5.36
C THR A 86 -8.59 5.83 4.78
N CYS A 87 -7.63 5.53 3.91
CA CYS A 87 -6.78 6.52 3.28
C CYS A 87 -7.07 6.63 1.79
N LYS A 88 -7.06 7.86 1.30
CA LYS A 88 -6.85 8.12 -0.13
C LYS A 88 -5.35 8.24 -0.37
N MET A 89 -4.78 7.30 -1.11
CA MET A 89 -3.35 7.22 -1.42
C MET A 89 -3.12 7.70 -2.86
N LYS A 90 -2.95 9.00 -3.05
CA LYS A 90 -2.84 9.64 -4.37
C LYS A 90 -1.40 9.57 -4.88
N ASP A 91 -1.17 9.13 -6.11
CA ASP A 91 0.15 9.17 -6.75
C ASP A 91 0.70 10.61 -6.71
N ALA A 92 1.96 10.76 -6.31
CA ALA A 92 2.61 12.07 -6.27
C ALA A 92 2.75 12.69 -7.67
N LYS A 93 2.65 11.90 -8.75
CA LYS A 93 2.88 12.32 -10.14
C LYS A 93 1.61 12.37 -10.98
N SER A 94 0.45 11.98 -10.46
CA SER A 94 -0.81 11.98 -11.23
C SER A 94 -2.03 12.24 -10.34
N GLU A 95 -3.22 12.25 -10.95
CA GLU A 95 -4.50 12.30 -10.24
C GLU A 95 -4.99 10.91 -9.80
N ASP A 96 -4.26 9.86 -10.16
CA ASP A 96 -4.62 8.50 -9.81
C ASP A 96 -4.43 8.26 -8.31
N PHE A 97 -5.32 7.48 -7.71
CA PHE A 97 -5.19 7.10 -6.31
C PHE A 97 -5.64 5.66 -6.08
N TRP A 98 -5.18 5.09 -4.98
CA TRP A 98 -5.72 3.85 -4.43
C TRP A 98 -6.24 4.08 -3.01
N VAL A 99 -7.02 3.13 -2.51
CA VAL A 99 -7.67 3.20 -1.21
C VAL A 99 -7.07 2.15 -0.29
N LEU A 100 -6.57 2.61 0.85
CA LEU A 100 -6.12 1.76 1.96
C LEU A 100 -7.20 1.74 3.03
N VAL A 101 -7.65 0.58 3.45
CA VAL A 101 -8.44 0.41 4.69
C VAL A 101 -7.53 -0.21 5.73
N TRP A 102 -7.48 0.34 6.94
CA TRP A 102 -6.50 -0.10 7.94
C TRP A 102 -7.06 -0.18 9.35
N HIS A 103 -6.34 -0.95 10.17
CA HIS A 103 -6.57 -1.15 11.58
C HIS A 103 -5.22 -1.24 12.31
N CYS A 104 -5.08 -0.57 13.44
CA CYS A 104 -3.94 -0.63 14.35
C CYS A 104 -4.42 -1.08 15.73
N GLY A 105 -3.81 -2.13 16.28
CA GLY A 105 -4.07 -2.55 17.65
C GLY A 105 -3.42 -1.61 18.66
N VAL A 106 -3.79 -1.78 19.93
CA VAL A 106 -3.19 -1.08 21.09
C VAL A 106 -1.69 -1.31 21.24
N ASP A 107 -1.16 -2.36 20.62
CA ASP A 107 0.25 -2.69 20.58
C ASP A 107 1.02 -1.91 19.50
N GLY A 108 0.34 -1.07 18.71
CA GLY A 108 0.93 -0.31 17.61
C GLY A 108 1.12 -1.13 16.33
N GLN A 109 0.70 -2.40 16.30
CA GLN A 109 0.73 -3.21 15.09
C GLN A 109 -0.45 -2.88 14.20
N CYS A 110 -0.15 -2.48 12.97
CA CYS A 110 -1.13 -2.12 11.99
C CYS A 110 -1.19 -3.13 10.85
N LYS A 111 -2.41 -3.30 10.32
CA LYS A 111 -2.69 -4.06 9.11
C LYS A 111 -3.60 -3.23 8.21
N GLY A 112 -3.50 -3.44 6.92
CA GLY A 112 -4.40 -2.81 5.98
C GLY A 112 -4.50 -3.52 4.65
N ASP A 113 -5.59 -3.27 3.97
CA ASP A 113 -5.90 -3.82 2.67
C ASP A 113 -5.95 -2.69 1.64
N ALA A 114 -5.29 -2.89 0.49
CA ALA A 114 -5.57 -2.09 -0.69
C ALA A 114 -6.85 -2.65 -1.32
N VAL A 115 -7.91 -1.85 -1.38
CA VAL A 115 -9.26 -2.35 -1.71
C VAL A 115 -9.77 -1.92 -3.09
N ASN A 116 -9.28 -0.81 -3.62
CA ASN A 116 -9.55 -0.34 -4.98
C ASN A 116 -8.67 0.87 -5.35
N GLY A 117 -8.75 1.34 -6.60
CA GLY A 117 -8.11 2.56 -7.06
C GLY A 117 -8.64 3.06 -8.41
N THR A 118 -7.99 4.08 -8.94
CA THR A 118 -8.31 4.72 -10.23
C THR A 118 -7.08 4.73 -11.15
N GLY A 119 -7.29 4.87 -12.46
CA GLY A 119 -6.22 4.99 -13.45
C GLY A 119 -5.23 3.83 -13.36
N ARG A 120 -3.94 4.11 -13.14
CA ARG A 120 -2.91 3.06 -13.00
C ARG A 120 -3.13 2.09 -11.82
N PHE A 121 -3.99 2.43 -10.87
CA PHE A 121 -4.34 1.57 -9.72
C PHE A 121 -5.72 0.94 -9.83
N GLU A 122 -6.38 1.01 -10.98
CA GLU A 122 -7.71 0.42 -11.15
C GLU A 122 -7.71 -1.08 -10.85
N GLY A 123 -8.55 -1.49 -9.90
CA GLY A 123 -8.65 -2.88 -9.46
C GLY A 123 -7.44 -3.39 -8.67
N VAL A 124 -6.63 -2.48 -8.11
CA VAL A 124 -5.55 -2.84 -7.18
C VAL A 124 -6.09 -3.61 -5.97
N THR A 125 -5.33 -4.62 -5.54
CA THR A 125 -5.57 -5.35 -4.30
C THR A 125 -4.27 -5.52 -3.53
N GLY A 126 -4.35 -5.82 -2.24
CA GLY A 126 -3.13 -6.02 -1.45
C GLY A 126 -3.40 -6.12 0.03
N LYS A 127 -2.38 -6.55 0.77
CA LYS A 127 -2.39 -6.70 2.22
C LYS A 127 -1.05 -6.22 2.74
N MET A 128 -1.06 -5.32 3.71
CA MET A 128 0.16 -4.75 4.29
C MET A 128 0.11 -4.83 5.81
N SER A 129 1.28 -4.89 6.42
CA SER A 129 1.47 -4.75 7.86
C SER A 129 2.62 -3.79 8.15
N TRP A 130 2.49 -3.00 9.20
CA TRP A 130 3.50 -2.03 9.63
C TRP A 130 3.39 -1.76 11.12
N TRP A 131 4.43 -1.12 11.65
CA TRP A 131 4.42 -0.58 13.01
C TRP A 131 4.18 0.92 12.96
N ASN A 132 3.28 1.40 13.81
CA ASN A 132 3.06 2.83 13.96
C ASN A 132 3.95 3.41 15.07
N ASP A 133 4.94 4.21 14.66
CA ASP A 133 5.85 4.91 15.58
C ASP A 133 5.66 6.42 15.46
N SER A 134 4.59 6.92 16.09
CA SER A 134 4.41 8.35 16.37
C SER A 134 4.47 9.29 15.14
N GLY A 135 3.91 8.85 14.01
CA GLY A 135 3.84 9.64 12.77
C GLY A 135 4.78 9.18 11.67
N TRP A 136 5.68 8.23 11.94
CA TRP A 136 6.51 7.56 10.95
C TRP A 136 6.40 6.05 11.11
N GLY A 137 6.73 5.31 10.06
CA GLY A 137 6.77 3.86 10.15
C GLY A 137 7.23 3.16 8.89
N GLU A 138 7.62 1.91 9.08
CA GLU A 138 8.02 0.99 8.03
C GLU A 138 7.10 -0.23 8.04
N GLY A 139 6.83 -0.71 6.83
CA GLY A 139 5.92 -1.82 6.61
C GLY A 139 6.29 -2.63 5.39
N SER A 140 5.56 -3.71 5.20
CA SER A 140 5.68 -4.57 4.03
C SER A 140 4.39 -5.32 3.77
N GLY A 141 4.34 -5.98 2.63
CA GLY A 141 3.26 -6.90 2.32
C GLY A 141 3.16 -7.17 0.84
N THR A 142 1.94 -7.31 0.36
CA THR A 142 1.63 -7.48 -1.05
C THR A 142 0.87 -6.30 -1.61
N PHE A 143 1.25 -5.85 -2.80
CA PHE A 143 0.52 -4.84 -3.57
C PHE A 143 0.42 -5.32 -5.03
N ILE A 144 -0.81 -5.55 -5.47
CA ILE A 144 -1.13 -6.23 -6.73
C ILE A 144 -1.85 -5.24 -7.62
N MET A 145 -1.12 -4.68 -8.57
CA MET A 145 -1.67 -3.90 -9.68
C MET A 145 -2.02 -4.85 -10.84
N LYS A 146 -3.00 -4.46 -11.65
CA LYS A 146 -3.39 -5.22 -12.86
C LYS A 146 -2.43 -5.02 -14.02
#